data_AF-A0A412G4Q6-F1
#
_entry.id   AF-A0A412G4Q6-F1
#
_cell.length_a   1.000
_cell.length_b   1.000
_cell.length_c   1.000
_cell.angle_alpha   90.00
_cell.angle_beta   90.00
_cell.angle_gamma   90.00
#
_symmetry.space_group_name_H-M   'P 1'
#
loop_
_entity.id
_entity.type
_entity.pdbx_description
1 polymer ?
#
loop_
_entity_poly.entity_id
_entity_poly.type
_entity_poly.pdbx_seq_one_letter_code
_entity_poly.pdbx_strand_id
1 'polypeptide(L)'
;MTLQAVEYQGPLPPPQMLQGYEDIEKGLASRIVAMAEKDQQKAFEHREKVLKFQGRDSLLGAIFSFLTVIVTLVVGTILLLNNKDVGGLVALITGVGTIIKLFLGDRNKKDDSEKHS
;
A
#
# COMPACT_ATOMS: atom_id res chain seq x y z
N MET A 1 -14.21 42.90 -15.60
CA MET A 1 -13.74 41.63 -16.18
C MET A 1 -13.75 40.59 -15.09
N THR A 2 -14.64 39.59 -15.15
CA THR A 2 -14.63 38.44 -14.23
C THR A 2 -13.88 37.31 -14.94
N LEU A 3 -12.72 36.92 -14.42
CA LEU A 3 -11.99 35.74 -14.90
C LEU A 3 -12.76 34.49 -14.45
N GLN A 4 -13.33 33.74 -15.39
CA GLN A 4 -13.88 32.41 -15.10
C GLN A 4 -12.72 31.42 -15.20
N ALA A 5 -12.31 30.85 -14.07
CA ALA A 5 -11.41 29.72 -14.05
C ALA A 5 -12.20 28.47 -14.45
N VAL A 6 -11.84 27.85 -15.57
CA VAL A 6 -12.41 26.57 -15.98
C VAL A 6 -11.53 25.47 -15.38
N GLU A 7 -11.99 24.90 -14.26
CA GLU A 7 -11.35 23.73 -13.67
C GLU A 7 -11.91 22.47 -14.35
N TYR A 8 -11.02 21.62 -14.85
CA TYR A 8 -11.40 20.33 -15.42
C TYR A 8 -10.71 19.22 -14.64
N GLN A 9 -11.50 18.24 -14.20
CA GLN A 9 -11.00 17.04 -13.54
C GLN A 9 -11.29 15.84 -14.43
N GLY A 10 -10.24 15.29 -15.01
CA GLY A 10 -10.29 14.11 -15.85
C GLY A 10 -8.97 13.90 -16.57
N PRO A 11 -8.69 12.68 -17.06
CA PRO A 11 -7.44 12.37 -17.75
C PRO A 11 -7.31 13.08 -19.10
N LEU A 12 -8.40 13.61 -19.66
CA LEU A 12 -8.42 14.16 -21.02
C LEU A 12 -9.34 15.38 -21.08
N PRO A 13 -8.87 16.54 -21.58
CA PRO A 13 -9.69 17.76 -21.60
C PRO A 13 -10.94 17.57 -22.47
N PRO A 14 -12.01 18.34 -22.23
CA PRO A 14 -13.27 18.18 -22.95
C PRO A 14 -13.09 18.49 -24.46
N PRO A 15 -13.94 17.92 -25.33
CA PRO A 15 -13.78 18.01 -26.79
C PRO A 15 -13.64 19.43 -27.33
N GLN A 16 -14.34 20.39 -26.70
CA GLN A 16 -14.30 21.81 -27.08
C GLN A 16 -12.93 22.45 -26.80
N MET A 17 -12.24 22.04 -25.72
CA MET A 17 -10.87 22.50 -25.45
C MET A 17 -9.84 21.80 -26.33
N LEU A 18 -10.03 20.51 -26.64
CA LEU A 18 -9.17 19.78 -27.57
C LEU A 18 -9.13 20.43 -28.96
N GLN A 19 -10.28 20.90 -29.45
CA GLN A 19 -10.33 21.68 -30.68
C GLN A 19 -9.52 22.98 -30.56
N GLY A 20 -9.68 23.73 -29.45
CA GLY A 20 -8.89 24.94 -29.20
C GLY A 20 -7.38 24.67 -29.13
N TYR A 21 -6.96 23.51 -28.62
CA TYR A 21 -5.55 23.10 -28.62
C TYR A 21 -5.00 22.83 -30.03
N GLU A 22 -5.79 22.21 -30.90
CA GLU A 22 -5.44 21.97 -32.30
C GLU A 22 -5.39 23.28 -33.11
N ASP A 23 -6.24 24.25 -32.77
CA ASP A 23 -6.26 25.59 -33.37
C ASP A 23 -5.03 26.44 -32.99
N ILE A 24 -4.45 26.21 -31.81
CA ILE A 24 -3.20 26.86 -31.36
C ILE A 24 -2.00 26.31 -32.13
N GLU A 25 -1.87 24.98 -32.15
CA GLU A 25 -0.80 24.28 -32.87
C GLU A 25 -1.34 22.95 -33.37
N LYS A 26 -1.26 22.74 -34.69
CA LYS A 26 -1.67 21.48 -35.31
C LYS A 26 -0.89 20.30 -34.71
N GLY A 27 -1.59 19.31 -34.19
CA GLY A 27 -1.05 18.13 -33.53
C GLY A 27 -0.88 18.26 -32.00
N LEU A 28 -1.21 19.41 -31.40
CA LEU A 28 -1.11 19.57 -29.95
C LEU A 28 -2.18 18.76 -29.22
N ALA A 29 -3.40 18.69 -29.76
CA ALA A 29 -4.48 17.88 -29.20
C ALA A 29 -4.09 16.39 -29.17
N SER A 30 -3.51 15.88 -30.25
CA SER A 30 -3.07 14.47 -30.33
C SER A 30 -1.92 14.18 -29.36
N ARG A 31 -1.02 15.15 -29.12
CA ARG A 31 0.06 15.02 -28.12
C ARG A 31 -0.47 14.96 -26.69
N ILE A 32 -1.53 15.72 -26.37
CA ILE A 32 -2.20 15.66 -25.06
C ILE A 32 -2.88 14.30 -24.87
N VAL A 33 -3.62 13.82 -25.88
CA VAL A 33 -4.26 12.50 -25.85
C VAL A 33 -3.22 11.39 -25.65
N ALA A 34 -2.13 11.43 -26.41
CA ALA A 34 -1.04 10.45 -26.29
C ALA A 34 -0.36 10.49 -24.91
N MET A 35 -0.25 11.68 -24.31
CA MET A 35 0.28 11.83 -22.94
C MET A 35 -0.66 11.18 -21.92
N ALA A 36 -1.97 11.44 -22.03
CA ALA A 36 -2.99 10.86 -21.16
C ALA A 36 -3.04 9.32 -21.27
N GLU A 37 -2.97 8.77 -22.48
CA GLU A 37 -2.91 7.33 -22.73
C GLU A 37 -1.66 6.70 -22.10
N LYS A 38 -0.50 7.33 -22.28
CA LYS A 38 0.77 6.86 -21.70
C LYS A 38 0.72 6.85 -20.17
N ASP A 39 0.11 7.85 -19.56
CA ASP A 39 -0.03 7.91 -18.11
C ASP A 39 -1.04 6.87 -17.58
N GLN A 40 -2.13 6.60 -18.31
CA GLN A 40 -3.01 5.48 -18.00
C GLN A 40 -2.31 4.13 -18.11
N GLN A 41 -1.48 3.93 -19.13
CA GLN A 41 -0.73 2.68 -19.32
C GLN A 41 0.27 2.46 -18.18
N LYS A 42 1.02 3.49 -17.79
CA LYS A 42 1.90 3.43 -16.61
C LYS A 42 1.13 3.12 -15.32
N ALA A 43 -0.03 3.74 -15.14
CA ALA A 43 -0.88 3.48 -13.97
C ALA A 43 -1.36 2.03 -13.95
N PHE A 44 -1.72 1.46 -15.11
CA PHE A 44 -2.09 0.06 -15.24
C PHE A 44 -0.92 -0.87 -14.91
N GLU A 45 0.25 -0.64 -15.51
CA GLU A 45 1.47 -1.42 -15.22
C GLU A 45 1.86 -1.37 -13.74
N HIS A 46 1.71 -0.20 -13.10
CA HIS A 46 1.99 -0.05 -11.67
C HIS A 46 1.01 -0.87 -10.84
N ARG A 47 -0.29 -0.80 -11.15
CA ARG A 47 -1.33 -1.62 -10.48
C ARG A 47 -1.04 -3.10 -10.64
N GLU A 48 -0.68 -3.56 -11.84
CA GLU A 48 -0.37 -4.96 -12.11
C GLU A 48 0.86 -5.43 -11.30
N LYS A 49 1.91 -4.60 -11.24
CA LYS A 49 3.10 -4.89 -10.41
C LYS A 49 2.73 -4.97 -8.93
N VAL A 50 1.98 -4.00 -8.41
CA VAL A 50 1.54 -3.98 -7.00
C VAL A 50 0.69 -5.20 -6.66
N LEU A 51 -0.22 -5.62 -7.54
CA LEU A 51 -1.02 -6.84 -7.37
C LEU A 51 -0.13 -8.09 -7.28
N LYS A 52 0.91 -8.19 -8.14
CA LYS A 52 1.87 -9.31 -8.11
C LYS A 52 2.72 -9.31 -6.83
N PHE A 53 3.13 -8.14 -6.33
CA PHE A 53 3.89 -8.03 -5.08
C PHE A 53 3.03 -8.35 -3.84
N GLN A 54 1.80 -7.81 -3.76
CA GLN A 54 0.86 -8.11 -2.67
C GLN A 54 0.59 -9.61 -2.52
N GLY A 55 0.46 -10.34 -3.63
CA GLY A 55 0.27 -11.79 -3.59
C GLY A 55 1.45 -12.51 -2.92
N ARG A 56 2.69 -12.08 -3.19
CA ARG A 56 3.90 -12.68 -2.61
C ARG A 56 4.09 -12.31 -1.14
N ASP A 57 3.82 -11.06 -0.80
CA ASP A 57 3.94 -10.56 0.59
C ASP A 57 2.91 -11.24 1.51
N SER A 58 1.70 -11.44 1.01
CA SER A 58 0.64 -12.17 1.72
C SER A 58 1.02 -13.64 1.94
N LEU A 59 1.59 -14.30 0.92
CA LEU A 59 2.07 -15.69 1.04
C LEU A 59 3.24 -15.82 2.02
N LEU A 60 4.23 -14.90 1.98
CA LEU A 60 5.33 -14.89 2.94
C LEU A 60 4.81 -14.68 4.36
N GLY A 61 3.91 -13.71 4.56
CA GLY A 61 3.27 -13.46 5.84
C GLY A 61 2.53 -14.69 6.40
N ALA A 62 1.80 -15.41 5.53
CA ALA A 62 1.11 -16.65 5.90
C ALA A 62 2.07 -17.78 6.29
N ILE A 63 3.21 -17.92 5.61
CA ILE A 63 4.23 -18.93 5.94
C ILE A 63 4.89 -18.59 7.28
N PHE A 64 5.25 -17.33 7.53
CA PHE A 64 5.85 -16.92 8.80
C PHE A 64 4.88 -17.06 9.97
N SER A 65 3.59 -16.76 9.78
CA SER A 65 2.58 -16.95 10.83
C SER A 65 2.37 -18.42 11.15
N PHE A 66 2.29 -19.29 10.12
CA PHE A 66 2.21 -20.73 10.30
C PHE A 66 3.41 -21.29 11.08
N LEU A 67 4.63 -20.87 10.71
CA LEU A 67 5.84 -21.28 11.42
C LEU A 67 5.84 -20.81 12.88
N THR A 68 5.39 -19.57 13.13
CA THR A 68 5.29 -19.01 14.49
C THR A 68 4.34 -19.81 15.38
N VAL A 69 3.22 -20.27 14.83
CA VAL A 69 2.28 -21.15 15.55
C VAL A 69 2.95 -22.47 15.92
N ILE A 70 3.65 -23.11 14.98
CA ILE A 70 4.38 -24.36 15.24
C ILE A 70 5.41 -24.17 16.35
N VAL A 71 6.24 -23.12 16.26
CA VAL A 71 7.25 -22.81 17.28
C VAL A 71 6.60 -22.61 18.64
N THR A 72 5.49 -21.88 18.70
CA THR A 72 4.77 -21.63 19.95
C THR A 72 4.22 -22.93 20.57
N LEU A 73 3.69 -23.85 19.75
CA LEU A 73 3.22 -25.16 20.21
C LEU A 73 4.37 -26.03 20.73
N VAL A 74 5.51 -26.07 20.04
CA VAL A 74 6.69 -26.85 20.47
C VAL A 74 7.24 -26.30 21.77
N VAL A 75 7.41 -24.98 21.88
CA VAL A 75 7.92 -24.36 23.10
C VAL A 75 6.93 -24.56 24.26
N GLY A 76 5.62 -24.42 24.01
CA GLY A 76 4.58 -24.70 25.01
C GLY A 76 4.64 -26.14 25.53
N THR A 77 4.85 -27.11 24.64
CA THR A 77 4.99 -28.53 24.99
C THR A 77 6.25 -28.78 25.83
N ILE A 78 7.40 -28.20 25.46
CA ILE A 78 8.64 -28.30 26.24
C ILE A 78 8.49 -27.67 27.62
N LEU A 79 7.70 -26.60 27.73
CA LEU A 79 7.49 -25.91 28.99
C LEU A 79 6.65 -26.73 29.97
N LEU A 80 5.60 -27.38 29.47
CA LEU A 80 4.77 -28.32 30.24
C LEU A 80 5.60 -29.49 30.79
N LEU A 81 6.53 -30.02 30.00
CA LEU A 81 7.40 -31.12 30.43
C LEU A 81 8.42 -30.72 31.51
N ASN A 82 8.79 -29.43 31.60
CA ASN A 82 9.77 -28.93 32.56
C ASN A 82 9.18 -28.46 33.89
N ASN A 83 7.87 -28.62 34.13
CA ASN A 83 7.19 -28.31 35.41
C ASN A 83 7.38 -26.86 35.91
N LYS A 84 7.77 -25.93 35.02
CA LYS A 84 7.92 -24.49 35.30
C LYS A 84 6.66 -23.78 34.83
N ASP A 85 5.61 -23.91 35.63
CA ASP A 85 4.21 -23.84 35.18
C ASP A 85 3.66 -22.42 34.90
N VAL A 86 4.44 -21.35 35.04
CA VAL A 86 3.92 -19.99 34.77
C VAL A 86 4.96 -19.06 34.16
N GLY A 87 6.20 -19.10 34.66
CA GLY A 87 7.24 -18.13 34.26
C GLY A 87 7.63 -18.19 32.78
N GLY A 88 7.68 -19.37 32.18
CA GLY A 88 8.06 -19.50 30.77
C GLY A 88 6.94 -19.10 29.79
N LEU A 89 5.68 -19.34 30.16
CA LEU A 89 4.52 -18.89 29.37
C LEU A 89 4.43 -17.36 29.38
N VAL A 90 4.62 -16.74 30.55
CA VAL A 90 4.63 -15.28 30.68
C VAL A 90 5.76 -14.66 29.86
N ALA A 91 6.96 -15.24 29.87
CA ALA A 91 8.09 -14.75 29.06
C ALA A 91 7.81 -14.83 27.54
N LEU A 92 7.21 -15.92 27.06
CA LEU A 92 6.84 -16.07 25.65
C LEU A 92 5.77 -15.07 25.21
N ILE A 93 4.68 -14.97 25.97
CA ILE A 93 3.57 -14.06 25.66
C ILE A 93 4.08 -12.61 25.64
N THR A 94 4.93 -12.24 26.59
CA THR A 94 5.53 -10.90 26.66
C THR A 94 6.48 -10.62 25.49
N GLY A 95 7.31 -11.60 25.11
CA GLY A 95 8.22 -11.48 23.96
C GLY A 95 7.48 -11.29 22.64
N VAL A 96 6.49 -12.14 22.37
CA VAL A 96 5.66 -12.06 21.15
C VAL A 96 4.86 -10.76 21.14
N GLY A 97 4.26 -10.37 22.27
CA GLY A 97 3.52 -9.11 22.40
C GLY A 97 4.36 -7.87 22.10
N THR A 98 5.63 -7.87 22.49
CA THR A 98 6.56 -6.76 22.22
C THR A 98 6.87 -6.63 20.73
N ILE A 99 7.11 -7.76 20.05
CA ILE A 99 7.38 -7.78 18.60
C ILE A 99 6.15 -7.32 17.82
N ILE A 100 4.95 -7.81 18.18
CA ILE A 100 3.70 -7.38 17.56
C ILE A 100 3.49 -5.87 17.77
N LYS A 101 3.75 -5.36 18.99
CA LYS A 101 3.62 -3.94 19.28
C LYS A 101 4.59 -3.08 18.46
N LEU A 102 5.82 -3.54 18.22
CA LEU A 102 6.77 -2.86 17.35
C LEU A 102 6.26 -2.80 15.90
N PHE A 103 5.73 -3.91 15.38
CA PHE A 103 5.20 -3.97 14.03
C PHE A 103 3.88 -3.21 13.82
N LEU A 104 3.03 -3.11 14.84
CA LEU A 104 1.78 -2.34 14.78
C LEU A 104 2.00 -0.85 15.09
N GLY A 105 2.91 -0.53 16.01
CA GLY A 105 3.21 0.85 16.43
C GLY A 105 3.79 1.71 15.32
N ASP A 106 4.48 1.11 14.35
CA ASP A 106 5.09 1.86 13.24
C ASP A 106 4.08 2.23 12.13
N ARG A 107 2.92 1.55 12.07
CA ARG A 107 1.84 1.89 11.12
C ARG A 107 1.04 3.11 11.55
N ASN A 108 0.96 3.41 12.84
CA ASN A 108 0.19 4.56 13.35
C ASN A 108 0.93 5.91 13.18
N LYS A 109 2.17 5.90 12.70
CA LYS A 109 2.98 7.12 12.51
C LYS A 109 2.94 7.69 11.09
N LYS A 110 2.24 7.00 10.16
CA LYS A 110 2.08 7.46 8.76
C LYS A 110 0.78 8.23 8.51
N ASP A 111 -0.20 8.16 9.40
CA ASP A 111 -1.50 8.84 9.24
C ASP A 111 -1.51 10.28 9.81
N ASP A 112 -0.61 10.60 10.75
CA ASP A 112 -0.55 11.93 11.37
C ASP A 112 0.29 12.95 10.56
N SER A 113 1.06 12.50 9.56
CA SER A 113 1.90 13.36 8.73
C SER A 113 1.22 13.93 7.48
N GLU A 114 0.02 13.47 7.11
CA GLU A 114 -0.76 14.01 5.97
C GLU A 114 -1.89 14.96 6.40
N LYS A 115 -2.17 15.11 7.70
CA LYS A 115 -3.20 16.05 8.20
C LYS A 115 -2.68 17.44 8.58
N HIS A 116 -1.37 17.66 8.52
CA HIS A 116 -0.73 18.95 8.72
C HIS A 116 0.33 19.20 7.64
N SER A 117 -0.12 19.44 6.41
CA SER A 117 0.61 20.29 5.47
C SER A 117 -0.33 21.01 4.51
#